data_AF-A0A1T5DZM4-F1
#
_entry.id   AF-A0A1T5DZM4-F1
#
_cell.length_a   1.000
_cell.length_b   1.000
_cell.length_c   1.000
_cell.angle_alpha   90.00
_cell.angle_beta   90.00
_cell.angle_gamma   90.00
#
_symmetry.space_group_name_H-M   'P 1'
#
loop_
_entity.id
_entity.type
_entity.pdbx_description
1 polymer ?
#
loop_
_entity_poly.entity_id
_entity_poly.type
_entity_poly.pdbx_seq_one_letter_code
_entity_poly.pdbx_strand_id
1 'polypeptide(L)'
;MRRGVFAEYPPMFHLLLLFVLVILSAIFVSLFGLALAIPFAGMDSVMAIGRGDATIWMYRYVQLVQSFAVFIVPSLVAARLFSHYPVNWLWFGSAKFRLMLLSVLLIFAAQPLSSWLAEVNTRLVLPSSMGGIENWMKSAEASAGNMIFKFLDTQNTGIILFNIFLMAILPGIGEELLFRGAIQPTVQRIVNNKHAAVWFTAFLFSAMHMQFLTFAPRFVLGALLGYLLVYGKSIWYPIVAHFFNNLMALLLFYYFRAAKPEINPLDVSTGSYGGWPAVVSVVVVVGLLVLFRYHHVPQKV
;
A
#
# COMPACT_ATOMS: atom_id res chain seq x y z
N MET A 1 -18.47 8.05 -26.05
CA MET A 1 -18.29 8.28 -24.59
C MET A 1 -18.14 9.78 -24.37
N ARG A 2 -18.82 10.36 -23.37
CA ARG A 2 -18.72 11.80 -23.07
C ARG A 2 -17.31 12.12 -22.57
N ARG A 3 -16.76 13.27 -22.97
CA ARG A 3 -15.44 13.74 -22.51
C ARG A 3 -15.43 13.85 -20.98
N GLY A 4 -14.33 13.45 -20.34
CA GLY A 4 -14.11 13.78 -18.93
C GLY A 4 -14.10 15.30 -18.79
N VAL A 5 -14.90 15.83 -17.85
CA VAL A 5 -15.16 17.27 -17.74
C VAL A 5 -13.88 18.09 -17.56
N PHE A 6 -12.86 17.51 -16.94
CA PHE A 6 -11.58 18.16 -16.67
C PHE A 6 -10.41 17.57 -17.48
N ALA A 7 -10.69 16.81 -18.55
CA ALA A 7 -9.65 16.09 -19.27
C ALA A 7 -8.57 16.99 -19.89
N GLU A 8 -8.93 18.21 -20.29
CA GLU A 8 -8.03 19.18 -20.95
C GLU A 8 -7.28 20.09 -19.95
N TYR A 9 -7.53 19.95 -18.64
CA TYR A 9 -6.89 20.78 -17.62
C TYR A 9 -5.44 20.36 -17.37
N PRO A 10 -4.57 21.27 -16.90
CA PRO A 10 -3.16 20.98 -16.64
C PRO A 10 -2.96 19.87 -15.58
N PRO A 11 -1.85 19.10 -15.63
CA PRO A 11 -1.56 18.04 -14.67
C PRO A 11 -1.52 18.50 -13.20
N MET A 12 -1.08 19.73 -12.93
CA MET A 12 -1.09 20.29 -11.58
C MET A 12 -2.53 20.43 -11.05
N PHE A 13 -3.47 20.84 -11.90
CA PHE A 13 -4.89 20.90 -11.53
C PHE A 13 -5.44 19.49 -11.24
N HIS A 14 -5.09 18.48 -12.06
CA HIS A 14 -5.47 17.09 -11.78
C HIS A 14 -4.94 16.61 -10.43
N LEU A 15 -3.70 16.94 -10.08
CA LEU A 15 -3.10 16.54 -8.80
C LEU A 15 -3.80 17.21 -7.62
N LEU A 16 -4.02 18.53 -7.67
CA LEU A 16 -4.70 19.26 -6.61
C LEU A 16 -6.15 18.77 -6.43
N LEU A 17 -6.88 18.60 -7.53
CA LEU A 17 -8.24 18.10 -7.50
C LEU A 17 -8.29 16.64 -7.01
N LEU A 18 -7.30 15.80 -7.34
CA LEU A 18 -7.20 14.45 -6.79
C LEU A 18 -7.07 14.45 -5.27
N PHE A 19 -6.23 15.33 -4.69
CA PHE A 19 -6.14 15.46 -3.24
C PHE A 19 -7.46 15.92 -2.61
N VAL A 20 -8.15 16.88 -3.23
CA VAL A 20 -9.48 17.30 -2.79
C VAL A 20 -10.48 16.14 -2.86
N LEU A 21 -10.48 15.37 -3.95
CA LEU A 21 -11.35 14.20 -4.11
C LEU A 21 -11.07 13.14 -3.05
N VAL A 22 -9.80 12.88 -2.71
CA VAL A 22 -9.43 11.95 -1.64
C VAL A 22 -9.98 12.43 -0.29
N ILE A 23 -9.84 13.71 0.05
CA ILE A 23 -10.35 14.27 1.31
C ILE A 23 -11.88 14.21 1.36
N LEU A 24 -12.56 14.68 0.31
CA LEU A 24 -14.02 14.66 0.24
C LEU A 24 -14.56 13.22 0.29
N SER A 25 -13.93 12.30 -0.44
CA SER A 25 -14.31 10.89 -0.43
C SER A 25 -14.07 10.27 0.95
N ALA A 26 -12.91 10.53 1.58
CA ALA A 26 -12.61 10.06 2.93
C ALA A 26 -13.64 10.53 3.96
N ILE A 27 -14.18 11.75 3.83
CA ILE A 27 -15.23 12.26 4.71
C ILE A 27 -16.59 11.63 4.34
N PHE A 28 -17.08 11.85 3.13
CA PHE A 28 -18.46 11.51 2.77
C PHE A 28 -18.69 10.00 2.65
N VAL A 29 -17.76 9.25 2.05
CA VAL A 29 -17.90 7.79 1.93
C VAL A 29 -17.76 7.12 3.29
N SER A 30 -16.91 7.65 4.17
CA SER A 30 -16.79 7.12 5.55
C SER A 30 -18.04 7.41 6.36
N LEU A 31 -18.56 8.64 6.35
CA LEU A 31 -19.80 8.98 7.05
C LEU A 31 -20.98 8.14 6.54
N PHE A 32 -21.09 7.99 5.23
CA PHE A 32 -22.11 7.14 4.61
C PHE A 32 -21.93 5.67 5.01
N GLY A 33 -20.71 5.14 4.98
CA GLY A 33 -20.41 3.79 5.44
C GLY A 33 -20.77 3.58 6.92
N LEU A 34 -20.38 4.49 7.80
CA LEU A 34 -20.77 4.41 9.22
C LEU A 34 -22.29 4.45 9.39
N ALA A 35 -23.01 5.29 8.64
CA ALA A 35 -24.47 5.32 8.66
C ALA A 35 -25.09 3.99 8.21
N LEU A 36 -24.51 3.33 7.19
CA LEU A 36 -24.94 2.01 6.74
C LEU A 36 -24.71 0.90 7.76
N ALA A 37 -23.82 1.08 8.73
CA ALA A 37 -23.61 0.11 9.81
C ALA A 37 -24.74 0.16 10.87
N ILE A 38 -25.41 1.30 11.04
CA ILE A 38 -26.38 1.52 12.13
C ILE A 38 -27.51 0.48 12.14
N PRO A 39 -28.16 0.13 11.01
CA PRO A 39 -29.26 -0.85 11.01
C PRO A 39 -28.84 -2.27 11.44
N PHE A 40 -27.55 -2.60 11.33
CA PHE A 40 -27.04 -3.96 11.59
C PHE A 40 -26.26 -4.06 12.92
N ALA A 41 -25.54 -3.00 13.29
CA ALA A 41 -24.67 -2.97 14.46
C ALA A 41 -25.22 -2.12 15.61
N GLY A 42 -26.22 -1.29 15.37
CA GLY A 42 -26.74 -0.30 16.33
C GLY A 42 -25.86 0.95 16.44
N MET A 43 -26.46 2.05 16.90
CA MET A 43 -25.78 3.33 17.05
C MET A 43 -24.62 3.26 18.06
N ASP A 44 -24.80 2.53 19.17
CA ASP A 44 -23.77 2.41 20.21
C ASP A 44 -22.46 1.80 19.68
N SER A 45 -22.55 0.80 18.80
CA SER A 45 -21.38 0.18 18.16
C SER A 45 -20.62 1.17 17.26
N VAL A 46 -21.33 2.11 16.61
CA VAL A 46 -20.72 3.16 15.80
C VAL A 46 -20.04 4.20 16.69
N MET A 47 -20.72 4.64 17.76
CA MET A 47 -20.18 5.60 18.71
C MET A 47 -18.97 5.06 19.48
N ALA A 48 -18.91 3.73 19.69
CA ALA A 48 -17.79 3.04 20.31
C ALA A 48 -16.46 3.23 19.57
N ILE A 49 -16.49 3.53 18.26
CA ILE A 49 -15.27 3.80 17.48
C ILE A 49 -14.57 5.05 18.02
N GLY A 50 -15.33 6.13 18.23
CA GLY A 50 -14.79 7.40 18.74
C GLY A 50 -14.33 7.33 20.19
N ARG A 51 -14.90 6.41 20.98
CA ARG A 51 -14.47 6.14 22.36
C ARG A 51 -13.26 5.21 22.45
N GLY A 52 -12.90 4.52 21.36
CA GLY A 52 -11.81 3.54 21.35
C GLY A 52 -12.16 2.17 21.96
N ASP A 53 -13.46 1.88 22.15
CA ASP A 53 -13.96 0.64 22.75
C ASP A 53 -14.80 -0.22 21.77
N ALA A 54 -14.73 0.09 20.48
CA ALA A 54 -15.42 -0.69 19.44
C ALA A 54 -14.93 -2.14 19.35
N THR A 55 -15.82 -3.02 18.91
CA THR A 55 -15.45 -4.42 18.66
C THR A 55 -14.47 -4.54 17.49
N ILE A 56 -13.67 -5.62 17.47
CA ILE A 56 -12.74 -5.89 16.36
C ILE A 56 -13.50 -5.99 15.03
N TRP A 57 -14.72 -6.55 15.04
CA TRP A 57 -15.60 -6.57 13.87
C TRP A 57 -15.93 -5.19 13.34
N MET A 58 -16.28 -4.25 14.22
CA MET A 58 -16.56 -2.88 13.82
C MET A 58 -15.30 -2.20 13.26
N TYR A 59 -14.13 -2.43 13.86
CA TYR A 59 -12.88 -1.91 13.30
C TYR A 59 -12.53 -2.49 11.92
N ARG A 60 -12.77 -3.78 11.69
CA ARG A 60 -12.61 -4.38 10.34
C ARG A 60 -13.59 -3.76 9.34
N TYR A 61 -14.81 -3.48 9.76
CA TYR A 61 -15.80 -2.76 8.95
C TYR A 61 -15.32 -1.35 8.59
N VAL A 62 -14.82 -0.60 9.57
CA VAL A 62 -14.24 0.73 9.33
C VAL A 62 -13.06 0.65 8.37
N GLN A 63 -12.15 -0.33 8.55
CA GLN A 63 -11.01 -0.54 7.64
C GLN A 63 -11.46 -0.82 6.21
N LEU A 64 -12.52 -1.61 6.03
CA LEU A 64 -13.13 -1.88 4.72
C LEU A 64 -13.64 -0.57 4.11
N VAL A 65 -14.46 0.18 4.84
CA VAL A 65 -15.01 1.46 4.38
C VAL A 65 -13.89 2.45 4.03
N GLN A 66 -12.88 2.59 4.89
CA GLN A 66 -11.74 3.48 4.67
C GLN A 66 -10.94 3.11 3.42
N SER A 67 -10.74 1.81 3.16
CA SER A 67 -10.04 1.35 1.96
C SER A 67 -10.76 1.79 0.68
N PHE A 68 -12.10 1.77 0.67
CA PHE A 68 -12.88 2.32 -0.43
C PHE A 68 -12.84 3.85 -0.47
N ALA A 69 -13.02 4.49 0.68
CA ALA A 69 -13.15 5.94 0.82
C ALA A 69 -11.87 6.68 0.43
N VAL A 70 -10.70 6.16 0.81
CA VAL A 70 -9.40 6.82 0.57
C VAL A 70 -8.81 6.41 -0.77
N PHE A 71 -8.95 5.14 -1.17
CA PHE A 71 -8.19 4.62 -2.33
C PHE A 71 -9.03 4.41 -3.58
N ILE A 72 -10.13 3.66 -3.46
CA ILE A 72 -10.84 3.16 -4.64
C ILE A 72 -11.75 4.24 -5.23
N VAL A 73 -12.67 4.79 -4.43
CA VAL A 73 -13.65 5.78 -4.89
C VAL A 73 -12.99 7.01 -5.51
N PRO A 74 -12.03 7.69 -4.87
CA PRO A 74 -11.46 8.91 -5.44
C PRO A 74 -10.66 8.63 -6.72
N SER A 75 -10.00 7.47 -6.82
CA SER A 75 -9.27 7.06 -8.03
C SER A 75 -10.20 6.80 -9.21
N LEU A 76 -11.33 6.12 -8.98
CA LEU A 76 -12.33 5.86 -10.02
C LEU A 76 -13.05 7.14 -10.46
N VAL A 77 -13.37 8.02 -9.51
CA VAL A 77 -13.97 9.34 -9.80
C VAL A 77 -12.98 10.19 -10.61
N ALA A 78 -11.72 10.27 -10.18
CA ALA A 78 -10.66 10.99 -10.90
C ALA A 78 -10.49 10.47 -12.33
N ALA A 79 -10.44 9.15 -12.52
CA ALA A 79 -10.32 8.55 -13.85
C ALA A 79 -11.48 8.94 -14.78
N ARG A 80 -12.71 9.04 -14.24
CA ARG A 80 -13.91 9.46 -14.99
C ARG A 80 -13.92 10.96 -15.29
N LEU A 81 -13.38 11.78 -14.40
CA LEU A 81 -13.34 13.23 -14.56
C LEU A 81 -12.19 13.70 -15.47
N PHE A 82 -11.04 13.03 -15.40
CA PHE A 82 -9.78 13.49 -16.02
C PHE A 82 -9.47 12.80 -17.34
N SER A 83 -10.23 11.78 -17.75
CA SER A 83 -9.95 11.03 -18.97
C SER A 83 -11.20 10.66 -19.75
N HIS A 84 -11.01 10.54 -21.06
CA HIS A 84 -12.00 9.97 -21.99
C HIS A 84 -12.02 8.43 -21.93
N TYR A 85 -10.90 7.84 -21.49
CA TYR A 85 -10.70 6.40 -21.35
C TYR A 85 -10.24 6.10 -19.91
N PRO A 86 -11.17 6.03 -18.93
CA PRO A 86 -10.84 5.90 -17.50
C PRO A 86 -9.99 4.66 -17.18
N VAL A 87 -10.29 3.54 -17.84
CA VAL A 87 -9.56 2.27 -17.68
C VAL A 87 -8.08 2.43 -18.08
N ASN A 88 -7.84 3.03 -19.25
CA ASN A 88 -6.48 3.27 -19.74
C ASN A 88 -5.75 4.35 -18.93
N TRP A 89 -6.48 5.33 -18.40
CA TRP A 89 -5.91 6.38 -17.54
C TRP A 89 -5.38 5.81 -16.23
N LEU A 90 -6.05 4.80 -15.67
CA LEU A 90 -5.58 4.01 -14.53
C LEU A 90 -4.57 2.91 -14.92
N TRP A 91 -4.07 2.91 -16.15
CA TRP A 91 -3.06 1.97 -16.65
C TRP A 91 -3.50 0.50 -16.64
N PHE A 92 -4.81 0.23 -16.69
CA PHE A 92 -5.27 -1.13 -17.00
C PHE A 92 -4.99 -1.44 -18.47
N GLY A 93 -4.16 -2.45 -18.68
CA GLY A 93 -3.78 -2.95 -20.00
C GLY A 93 -3.43 -4.43 -19.92
N SER A 94 -3.05 -5.03 -21.04
CA SER A 94 -2.64 -6.43 -21.06
C SER A 94 -1.41 -6.66 -20.18
N ALA A 95 -1.38 -7.79 -19.48
CA ALA A 95 -0.26 -8.21 -18.65
C ALA A 95 0.21 -9.59 -19.09
N LYS A 96 1.53 -9.75 -19.27
CA LYS A 96 2.13 -11.05 -19.58
C LYS A 96 2.27 -11.83 -18.28
N PHE A 97 1.70 -13.03 -18.22
CA PHE A 97 1.78 -13.89 -17.03
C PHE A 97 3.22 -14.09 -16.52
N ARG A 98 4.19 -14.29 -17.42
CA ARG A 98 5.62 -14.41 -17.06
C ARG A 98 6.16 -13.18 -16.33
N LEU A 99 5.71 -11.98 -16.72
CA LEU A 99 6.11 -10.74 -16.05
C LEU A 99 5.37 -10.53 -14.73
N MET A 100 4.13 -11.02 -14.60
CA MET A 100 3.44 -11.07 -13.30
C MET A 100 4.21 -11.98 -12.32
N LEU A 101 4.64 -13.17 -12.75
CA LEU A 101 5.49 -14.03 -11.93
C LEU A 101 6.81 -13.37 -11.55
N LEU A 102 7.46 -12.68 -12.50
CA LEU A 102 8.69 -11.94 -12.21
C LEU A 102 8.46 -10.79 -11.22
N SER A 103 7.29 -10.13 -11.25
CA SER A 103 6.89 -9.11 -10.28
C SER A 103 6.77 -9.68 -8.87
N VAL A 104 6.21 -10.89 -8.76
CA VAL A 104 6.15 -11.64 -7.50
C VAL A 104 7.55 -12.02 -7.01
N LEU A 105 8.40 -12.57 -7.88
CA LEU A 105 9.78 -12.92 -7.53
C LEU A 105 10.60 -11.71 -7.08
N LEU A 106 10.39 -10.53 -7.68
CA LEU A 106 11.02 -9.28 -7.27
C LEU A 106 10.66 -8.91 -5.83
N ILE A 107 9.40 -9.07 -5.42
CA ILE A 107 8.95 -8.81 -4.06
C ILE A 107 9.56 -9.79 -3.06
N PHE A 108 9.63 -11.07 -3.41
CA PHE A 108 10.30 -12.07 -2.57
C PHE A 108 11.80 -11.77 -2.43
N ALA A 109 12.46 -11.44 -3.55
CA ALA A 109 13.88 -11.10 -3.55
C ALA A 109 14.17 -9.82 -2.75
N ALA A 110 13.20 -8.90 -2.61
CA ALA A 110 13.34 -7.66 -1.85
C ALA A 110 13.18 -7.84 -0.32
N GLN A 111 12.71 -9.00 0.16
CA GLN A 111 12.43 -9.19 1.59
C GLN A 111 13.66 -9.05 2.50
N PRO A 112 14.86 -9.60 2.17
CA PRO A 112 16.03 -9.41 3.03
C PRO A 112 16.44 -7.93 3.14
N LEU A 113 16.35 -7.17 2.05
CA LEU A 113 16.57 -5.72 2.07
C LEU A 113 15.51 -5.01 2.92
N SER A 114 14.23 -5.38 2.79
CA SER A 114 13.12 -4.85 3.59
C SER A 114 13.34 -5.08 5.09
N SER A 115 13.70 -6.30 5.49
CA SER A 115 13.99 -6.65 6.89
C SER A 115 15.19 -5.88 7.43
N TRP A 116 16.28 -5.78 6.66
CA TRP A 116 17.45 -5.00 7.07
C TRP A 116 17.15 -3.50 7.20
N LEU A 117 16.38 -2.93 6.27
CA LEU A 117 15.94 -1.54 6.36
C LEU A 117 15.07 -1.32 7.60
N ALA A 118 14.18 -2.25 7.94
CA ALA A 118 13.37 -2.15 9.15
C ALA A 118 14.25 -2.13 10.40
N GLU A 119 15.25 -3.02 10.48
CA GLU A 119 16.20 -3.07 11.59
C GLU A 119 17.06 -1.81 11.71
N VAL A 120 17.56 -1.26 10.60
CA VAL A 120 18.28 0.01 10.62
C VAL A 120 17.38 1.13 11.14
N ASN A 121 16.10 1.09 10.75
CA ASN A 121 15.13 2.12 11.10
C ASN A 121 14.71 2.08 12.58
N THR A 122 14.80 0.92 13.27
CA THR A 122 14.60 0.83 14.72
C THR A 122 15.73 1.45 15.54
N ARG A 123 16.91 1.62 14.93
CA ARG A 123 18.09 2.21 15.58
C ARG A 123 18.15 3.73 15.45
N LEU A 124 17.19 4.35 14.76
CA LEU A 124 17.12 5.80 14.64
C LEU A 124 16.77 6.44 15.99
N VAL A 125 17.71 7.22 16.51
CA VAL A 125 17.51 8.10 17.67
C VAL A 125 17.45 9.52 17.14
N LEU A 126 16.36 10.23 17.42
CA LEU A 126 16.24 11.62 17.00
C LEU A 126 17.00 12.54 17.97
N PRO A 127 17.46 13.72 17.50
CA PRO A 127 18.05 14.71 18.39
C PRO A 127 17.09 15.08 19.53
N SER A 128 17.61 15.44 20.70
CA SER A 128 16.80 15.74 21.90
C SER A 128 15.74 16.83 21.66
N SER A 129 16.01 17.77 20.74
CA SER A 129 15.05 18.80 20.32
C SER A 129 13.79 18.24 19.64
N MET A 130 13.83 17.00 19.15
CA MET A 130 12.73 16.29 18.48
C MET A 130 12.15 15.14 19.35
N GLY A 131 12.41 15.12 20.66
CA GLY A 131 11.92 14.05 21.54
C GLY A 131 10.40 13.89 21.54
N GLY A 132 9.64 14.98 21.33
CA GLY A 132 8.19 14.91 21.16
C GLY A 132 7.76 14.13 19.91
N ILE A 133 8.47 14.31 18.79
CA ILE A 133 8.23 13.58 17.55
C ILE A 133 8.60 12.12 17.72
N GLU A 134 9.71 11.82 18.40
CA GLU A 134 10.13 10.44 18.68
C GLU A 134 9.09 9.69 19.52
N ASN A 135 8.58 10.33 20.58
CA ASN A 135 7.54 9.74 21.44
C ASN A 135 6.23 9.51 20.68
N TRP A 136 5.84 10.46 19.83
CA TRP A 136 4.68 10.30 18.95
C TRP A 136 4.87 9.12 17.99
N MET A 137 6.03 8.99 17.35
CA MET A 137 6.35 7.88 16.45
C MET A 137 6.28 6.52 17.16
N LYS A 138 6.88 6.40 18.34
CA LYS A 138 6.83 5.16 19.15
C LYS A 138 5.39 4.81 19.54
N SER A 139 4.60 5.80 19.92
CA SER A 139 3.20 5.63 20.33
C SER A 139 2.30 5.22 19.15
N ALA A 140 2.50 5.84 17.99
CA ALA A 140 1.79 5.50 16.75
C ALA A 140 2.11 4.07 16.31
N GLU A 141 3.38 3.67 16.35
CA GLU A 141 3.82 2.33 16.00
C GLU A 141 3.25 1.28 16.95
N ALA A 142 3.32 1.50 18.27
CA ALA A 142 2.76 0.59 19.26
C ALA A 142 1.23 0.45 19.10
N SER A 143 0.53 1.55 18.83
CA SER A 143 -0.92 1.53 18.60
C SER A 143 -1.28 0.74 17.34
N ALA A 144 -0.57 0.98 16.23
CA ALA A 144 -0.78 0.24 14.97
C ALA A 144 -0.45 -1.25 15.12
N GLY A 145 0.67 -1.59 15.76
CA GLY A 145 1.08 -2.97 16.01
C GLY A 145 0.07 -3.75 16.86
N ASN A 146 -0.40 -3.16 17.96
CA ASN A 146 -1.44 -3.74 18.81
C ASN A 146 -2.75 -3.97 18.05
N MET A 147 -3.10 -3.04 17.16
CA MET A 147 -4.32 -3.15 16.36
C MET A 147 -4.22 -4.25 15.31
N ILE A 148 -3.11 -4.32 14.58
CA ILE A 148 -2.81 -5.38 13.63
C ILE A 148 -2.81 -6.74 14.34
N PHE A 149 -2.17 -6.84 15.50
CA PHE A 149 -2.16 -8.08 16.27
C PHE A 149 -3.59 -8.53 16.62
N LYS A 150 -4.44 -7.63 17.14
CA LYS A 150 -5.87 -7.95 17.43
C LYS A 150 -6.65 -8.37 16.18
N PHE A 151 -6.33 -7.81 15.01
CA PHE A 151 -6.96 -8.21 13.75
C PHE A 151 -6.58 -9.64 13.35
N LEU A 152 -5.33 -10.02 13.56
CA LEU A 152 -4.76 -11.26 13.07
C LEU A 152 -4.76 -12.40 14.10
N ASP A 153 -4.89 -12.11 15.40
CA ASP A 153 -4.93 -13.12 16.47
C ASP A 153 -6.24 -13.92 16.43
N THR A 154 -6.28 -14.90 15.54
CA THR A 154 -7.42 -15.80 15.34
C THR A 154 -6.96 -17.11 14.73
N GLN A 155 -7.72 -18.18 15.01
CA GLN A 155 -7.57 -19.49 14.35
C GLN A 155 -8.77 -19.81 13.43
N ASN A 156 -9.75 -18.90 13.33
CA ASN A 156 -10.94 -19.13 12.52
C ASN A 156 -10.62 -18.91 11.03
N THR A 157 -10.73 -19.97 10.22
CA THR A 157 -10.44 -19.93 8.78
C THR A 157 -11.25 -18.87 8.03
N GLY A 158 -12.53 -18.65 8.40
CA GLY A 158 -13.36 -17.62 7.79
C GLY A 158 -12.82 -16.20 8.04
N ILE A 159 -12.38 -15.93 9.27
CA ILE A 159 -11.75 -14.65 9.63
C ILE A 159 -10.40 -14.50 8.93
N ILE A 160 -9.61 -15.57 8.82
CA ILE A 160 -8.33 -15.57 8.10
C ILE A 160 -8.52 -15.21 6.63
N LEU A 161 -9.47 -15.86 5.94
CA LEU A 161 -9.80 -15.56 4.55
C LEU A 161 -10.29 -14.12 4.38
N PHE A 162 -11.11 -13.64 5.33
CA PHE A 162 -11.56 -12.25 5.32
C PHE A 162 -10.41 -11.25 5.53
N ASN A 163 -9.45 -11.55 6.42
CA ASN A 163 -8.26 -10.74 6.62
C ASN A 163 -7.36 -10.73 5.37
N ILE A 164 -7.22 -11.84 4.64
CA ILE A 164 -6.50 -11.87 3.35
C ILE A 164 -7.19 -10.94 2.34
N PHE A 165 -8.52 -10.99 2.24
CA PHE A 165 -9.26 -10.07 1.40
C PHE A 165 -9.04 -8.61 1.82
N LEU A 166 -9.23 -8.30 3.10
CA LEU A 166 -9.22 -6.96 3.65
C LEU A 166 -7.83 -6.31 3.69
N MET A 167 -6.77 -7.08 3.92
CA MET A 167 -5.42 -6.57 4.19
C MET A 167 -4.40 -6.89 3.09
N ALA A 168 -4.70 -7.82 2.17
CA ALA A 168 -3.83 -8.10 1.03
C ALA A 168 -4.47 -7.75 -0.32
N ILE A 169 -5.67 -8.28 -0.61
CA ILE A 169 -6.31 -8.06 -1.93
C ILE A 169 -6.77 -6.62 -2.07
N LEU A 170 -7.53 -6.13 -1.09
CA LEU A 170 -8.15 -4.81 -1.16
C LEU A 170 -7.10 -3.68 -1.20
N PRO A 171 -6.04 -3.67 -0.36
CA PRO A 171 -4.94 -2.72 -0.48
C PRO A 171 -4.15 -2.88 -1.79
N GLY A 172 -3.86 -4.13 -2.18
CA GLY A 172 -3.14 -4.44 -3.41
C GLY A 172 -3.83 -3.92 -4.67
N ILE A 173 -5.15 -3.76 -4.66
CA ILE A 173 -5.90 -3.10 -5.73
C ILE A 173 -6.04 -1.60 -5.45
N GLY A 174 -6.64 -1.23 -4.32
CA GLY A 174 -7.03 0.14 -4.01
C GLY A 174 -5.84 1.09 -3.97
N GLU A 175 -4.81 0.76 -3.20
CA GLU A 175 -3.64 1.64 -3.07
C GLU A 175 -2.93 1.80 -4.42
N GLU A 176 -2.83 0.73 -5.21
CA GLU A 176 -2.24 0.84 -6.55
C GLU A 176 -3.06 1.73 -7.49
N LEU A 177 -4.39 1.69 -7.42
CA LEU A 177 -5.24 2.61 -8.20
C LEU A 177 -4.89 4.07 -7.89
N LEU A 178 -4.74 4.42 -6.61
CA LEU A 178 -4.44 5.78 -6.20
C LEU A 178 -2.99 6.16 -6.53
N PHE A 179 -2.03 5.38 -6.06
CA PHE A 179 -0.63 5.75 -6.16
C PHE A 179 -0.07 5.55 -7.57
N ARG A 180 -0.35 4.41 -8.20
CA ARG A 180 0.25 4.01 -9.49
C ARG A 180 -0.66 4.39 -10.65
N GLY A 181 -1.98 4.28 -10.46
CA GLY A 181 -2.95 4.69 -11.47
C GLY A 181 -3.09 6.22 -11.59
N ALA A 182 -3.19 6.93 -10.46
CA ALA A 182 -3.55 8.36 -10.47
C ALA A 182 -2.37 9.31 -10.15
N ILE A 183 -1.70 9.14 -9.01
CA ILE A 183 -0.67 10.08 -8.52
C ILE A 183 0.60 10.02 -9.39
N GLN A 184 1.24 8.84 -9.50
CA GLN A 184 2.53 8.70 -10.18
C GLN A 184 2.51 9.20 -11.63
N PRO A 185 1.52 8.86 -12.49
CA PRO A 185 1.49 9.35 -13.86
C PRO A 185 1.22 10.85 -13.94
N THR A 186 0.46 11.40 -12.99
CA THR A 186 0.20 12.84 -12.92
C THR A 186 1.45 13.61 -12.51
N VAL A 187 2.16 13.13 -11.47
CA VAL A 187 3.46 13.71 -11.06
C VAL A 187 4.48 13.60 -12.19
N GLN A 188 4.54 12.46 -12.89
CA GLN A 188 5.42 12.30 -14.05
C GLN A 188 5.17 13.36 -15.13
N ARG A 189 3.90 13.70 -15.40
CA ARG A 189 3.54 14.77 -16.36
C ARG A 189 3.94 16.17 -15.86
N ILE A 190 3.94 16.40 -14.55
CA ILE A 190 4.34 17.68 -13.94
C ILE A 190 5.86 17.87 -14.02
N VAL A 191 6.63 16.88 -13.56
CA VAL A 191 8.09 17.01 -13.41
C VAL A 191 8.88 16.55 -14.63
N ASN A 192 8.20 15.99 -15.65
CA ASN A 192 8.78 15.40 -16.85
C ASN A 192 9.92 14.40 -16.59
N ASN A 193 9.86 13.67 -15.46
CA ASN A 193 10.86 12.70 -15.05
C ASN A 193 10.21 11.53 -14.34
N LYS A 194 10.24 10.35 -14.98
CA LYS A 194 9.65 9.12 -14.44
C LYS A 194 10.29 8.67 -13.12
N HIS A 195 11.59 8.91 -12.93
CA HIS A 195 12.30 8.52 -11.71
C HIS A 195 11.90 9.41 -10.53
N ALA A 196 11.86 10.73 -10.74
CA ALA A 196 11.38 11.66 -9.73
C ALA A 196 9.93 11.36 -9.33
N ALA A 197 9.07 11.03 -10.30
CA ALA A 197 7.69 10.63 -10.02
C ALA A 197 7.59 9.35 -9.20
N VAL A 198 8.36 8.30 -9.53
CA VAL A 198 8.39 7.04 -8.77
C VAL A 198 8.79 7.30 -7.32
N TRP A 199 9.89 8.01 -7.08
CA TRP A 199 10.38 8.24 -5.73
C TRP A 199 9.47 9.18 -4.93
N PHE A 200 8.90 10.22 -5.55
CA PHE A 200 7.94 11.08 -4.88
C PHE A 200 6.65 10.31 -4.50
N THR A 201 6.11 9.50 -5.40
CA THR A 201 4.94 8.66 -5.09
C THR A 201 5.27 7.63 -4.02
N ALA A 202 6.45 7.00 -4.06
CA ALA A 202 6.89 6.06 -3.04
C ALA A 202 7.00 6.72 -1.65
N PHE A 203 7.46 7.97 -1.60
CA PHE A 203 7.49 8.76 -0.37
C PHE A 203 6.08 8.97 0.18
N LEU A 204 5.14 9.44 -0.67
CA LEU A 204 3.74 9.63 -0.27
C LEU A 204 3.07 8.33 0.20
N PHE A 205 3.32 7.22 -0.53
CA PHE A 205 2.85 5.88 -0.20
C PHE A 205 3.30 5.47 1.20
N SER A 206 4.59 5.63 1.50
CA SER A 206 5.15 5.30 2.81
C SER A 206 4.65 6.23 3.92
N ALA A 207 4.64 7.55 3.67
CA ALA A 207 4.25 8.57 4.65
C ALA A 207 2.79 8.44 5.11
N MET A 208 1.88 8.08 4.20
CA MET A 208 0.45 7.93 4.52
C MET A 208 0.16 6.88 5.60
N HIS A 209 1.06 5.90 5.78
CA HIS A 209 0.86 4.87 6.78
C HIS A 209 1.15 5.32 8.22
N MET A 210 1.79 6.48 8.43
CA MET A 210 2.05 7.04 9.75
C MET A 210 2.79 6.09 10.73
N GLN A 211 3.53 5.13 10.19
CA GLN A 211 4.35 4.18 10.94
C GLN A 211 5.82 4.38 10.55
N PHE A 212 6.57 5.02 11.44
CA PHE A 212 7.93 5.41 11.11
C PHE A 212 8.86 4.21 10.98
N LEU A 213 8.75 3.17 11.82
CA LEU A 213 9.70 2.03 11.80
C LEU A 213 9.63 1.25 10.48
N THR A 214 8.47 1.27 9.82
CA THR A 214 8.28 0.61 8.53
C THR A 214 8.39 1.57 7.35
N PHE A 215 8.74 2.84 7.59
CA PHE A 215 8.84 3.86 6.54
C PHE A 215 9.89 3.53 5.49
N ALA A 216 11.14 3.24 5.88
CA ALA A 216 12.22 2.96 4.93
C ALA A 216 11.96 1.70 4.07
N PRO A 217 11.52 0.56 4.66
CA PRO A 217 11.08 -0.60 3.88
C PRO A 217 9.97 -0.28 2.88
N ARG A 218 8.90 0.40 3.32
CA ARG A 218 7.75 0.75 2.46
C ARG A 218 8.13 1.74 1.38
N PHE A 219 9.06 2.64 1.64
CA PHE A 219 9.57 3.58 0.65
C PHE A 219 10.29 2.86 -0.49
N VAL A 220 11.19 1.92 -0.17
CA VAL A 220 11.93 1.15 -1.20
C VAL A 220 11.01 0.19 -1.96
N LEU A 221 10.14 -0.54 -1.27
CA LEU A 221 9.14 -1.39 -1.93
C LEU A 221 8.17 -0.55 -2.77
N GLY A 222 7.78 0.62 -2.28
CA GLY A 222 6.93 1.56 -3.00
C GLY A 222 7.56 2.04 -4.30
N ALA A 223 8.87 2.29 -4.30
CA ALA A 223 9.62 2.62 -5.50
C ALA A 223 9.70 1.43 -6.47
N LEU A 224 9.95 0.21 -5.97
CA LEU A 224 9.95 -1.01 -6.78
C LEU A 224 8.61 -1.21 -7.52
N LEU A 225 7.49 -1.07 -6.82
CA LEU A 225 6.15 -1.10 -7.42
C LEU A 225 5.97 0.00 -8.49
N GLY A 226 6.48 1.21 -8.22
CA GLY A 226 6.46 2.30 -9.20
C GLY A 226 7.26 1.99 -10.47
N TYR A 227 8.41 1.33 -10.34
CA TYR A 227 9.21 0.87 -11.47
C TYR A 227 8.55 -0.28 -12.26
N LEU A 228 7.83 -1.19 -11.59
CA LEU A 228 7.02 -2.22 -12.26
C LEU A 228 5.96 -1.58 -13.17
N LEU A 229 5.31 -0.50 -12.73
CA LEU A 229 4.40 0.27 -13.59
C LEU A 229 5.14 0.91 -14.76
N VAL A 230 6.24 1.64 -14.50
CA VAL A 230 6.99 2.38 -15.53
C VAL A 230 7.52 1.46 -16.63
N TYR A 231 8.07 0.30 -16.25
CA TYR A 231 8.64 -0.63 -17.21
C TYR A 231 7.62 -1.58 -17.80
N GLY A 232 6.59 -1.96 -17.04
CA GLY A 232 5.58 -2.91 -17.48
C GLY A 232 4.37 -2.27 -18.18
N LYS A 233 4.16 -0.96 -18.04
CA LYS A 233 3.03 -0.24 -18.64
C LYS A 233 1.65 -0.85 -18.38
N SER A 234 1.50 -1.55 -17.25
CA SER A 234 0.24 -2.13 -16.81
C SER A 234 0.22 -2.15 -15.29
N ILE A 235 -0.89 -1.70 -14.71
CA ILE A 235 -1.09 -1.66 -13.26
C ILE A 235 -1.18 -3.06 -12.63
N TRP A 236 -1.43 -4.10 -13.44
CA TRP A 236 -1.46 -5.48 -12.94
C TRP A 236 -0.13 -5.94 -12.34
N TYR A 237 1.02 -5.45 -12.84
CA TYR A 237 2.32 -5.83 -12.30
C TYR A 237 2.51 -5.37 -10.84
N PRO A 238 2.33 -4.06 -10.51
CA PRO A 238 2.37 -3.65 -9.12
C PRO A 238 1.22 -4.22 -8.27
N ILE A 239 0.00 -4.38 -8.81
CA ILE A 239 -1.13 -5.00 -8.06
C ILE A 239 -0.76 -6.40 -7.54
N VAL A 240 -0.25 -7.25 -8.43
CA VAL A 240 0.10 -8.63 -8.06
C VAL A 240 1.28 -8.63 -7.09
N ALA A 241 2.32 -7.82 -7.35
CA ALA A 241 3.46 -7.67 -6.46
C ALA A 241 3.03 -7.24 -5.05
N HIS A 242 2.20 -6.21 -4.93
CA HIS A 242 1.72 -5.69 -3.65
C HIS A 242 0.82 -6.72 -2.93
N PHE A 243 -0.12 -7.34 -3.65
CA PHE A 243 -0.94 -8.42 -3.09
C PHE A 243 -0.08 -9.53 -2.48
N PHE A 244 0.94 -10.01 -3.20
CA PHE A 244 1.82 -11.07 -2.68
C PHE A 244 2.73 -10.61 -1.54
N ASN A 245 3.15 -9.34 -1.53
CA ASN A 245 3.86 -8.75 -0.39
C ASN A 245 3.03 -8.86 0.90
N ASN A 246 1.77 -8.43 0.84
CA ASN A 246 0.88 -8.43 2.00
C ASN A 246 0.42 -9.85 2.36
N LEU A 247 0.13 -10.67 1.37
CA LEU A 247 -0.23 -12.08 1.57
C LEU A 247 0.89 -12.82 2.30
N MET A 248 2.15 -12.61 1.90
CA MET A 248 3.28 -13.26 2.56
C MET A 248 3.40 -12.84 4.03
N ALA A 249 3.23 -11.55 4.34
CA ALA A 249 3.22 -11.07 5.73
C ALA A 249 2.11 -11.72 6.56
N LEU A 250 0.90 -11.86 6.01
CA LEU A 250 -0.23 -12.54 6.67
C LEU A 250 0.05 -14.04 6.87
N LEU A 251 0.55 -14.73 5.84
CA LEU A 251 0.86 -16.16 5.93
C LEU A 251 1.95 -16.43 6.96
N LEU A 252 3.01 -15.60 7.01
CA LEU A 252 4.01 -15.68 8.05
C LEU A 252 3.38 -15.46 9.42
N PHE A 253 2.53 -14.45 9.59
CA PHE A 253 1.85 -14.22 10.86
C PHE A 253 1.08 -15.46 11.33
N TYR A 254 0.23 -16.04 10.48
CA TYR A 254 -0.57 -17.20 10.85
C TYR A 254 0.28 -18.47 11.05
N TYR A 255 1.38 -18.62 10.31
CA TYR A 255 2.33 -19.70 10.54
C TYR A 255 2.94 -19.62 11.95
N PHE A 256 3.48 -18.46 12.34
CA PHE A 256 4.01 -18.27 13.69
C PHE A 256 2.92 -18.43 14.73
N ARG A 257 1.72 -17.89 14.49
CA ARG A 257 0.62 -18.04 15.43
C ARG A 257 0.20 -19.50 15.67
N ALA A 258 0.26 -20.34 14.63
CA ALA A 258 -0.08 -21.76 14.72
C ALA A 258 1.07 -22.63 15.25
N ALA A 259 2.30 -22.37 14.83
CA ALA A 259 3.44 -23.25 15.08
C ALA A 259 4.37 -22.78 16.23
N LYS A 260 4.41 -21.48 16.52
CA LYS A 260 5.30 -20.83 17.49
C LYS A 260 4.61 -19.63 18.17
N PRO A 261 3.51 -19.85 18.91
CA PRO A 261 2.64 -18.78 19.44
C PRO A 261 3.35 -17.81 20.41
N GLU A 262 4.49 -18.21 20.96
CA GLU A 262 5.37 -17.40 21.80
C GLU A 262 6.16 -16.33 21.02
N ILE A 263 6.33 -16.50 19.71
CA ILE A 263 7.03 -15.54 18.86
C ILE A 263 5.99 -14.58 18.29
N ASN A 264 6.19 -13.28 18.53
CA ASN A 264 5.42 -12.24 17.84
C ASN A 264 6.09 -11.93 16.49
N PRO A 265 5.51 -12.37 15.35
CA PRO A 265 6.11 -12.15 14.03
C PRO A 265 6.05 -10.68 13.57
N LEU A 266 5.38 -9.80 14.32
CA LEU A 266 5.40 -8.35 14.10
C LEU A 266 6.62 -7.68 14.75
N ASP A 267 7.37 -8.39 15.60
CA ASP A 267 8.60 -7.87 16.20
C ASP A 267 9.74 -7.93 15.18
N VAL A 268 10.30 -6.76 14.87
CA VAL A 268 11.40 -6.58 13.90
C VAL A 268 12.64 -7.41 14.25
N SER A 269 12.85 -7.72 15.53
CA SER A 269 13.99 -8.54 15.98
C SER A 269 13.90 -10.01 15.55
N THR A 270 12.72 -10.52 15.25
CA THR A 270 12.49 -11.93 14.89
C THR A 270 12.98 -12.30 13.49
N GLY A 271 13.36 -11.31 12.68
CA GLY A 271 13.84 -11.47 11.30
C GLY A 271 15.16 -10.77 11.00
N SER A 272 16.00 -10.48 12.00
CA SER A 272 17.31 -9.85 11.78
C SER A 272 18.25 -10.82 11.06
N TYR A 273 18.49 -10.53 9.78
CA TYR A 273 19.57 -11.10 9.00
C TYR A 273 20.70 -10.07 8.99
N GLY A 274 21.97 -10.49 9.12
CA GLY A 274 23.11 -9.57 9.06
C GLY A 274 23.12 -8.70 7.80
N GLY A 275 24.03 -7.72 7.65
CA GLY A 275 23.98 -6.82 6.49
C GLY A 275 24.17 -7.47 5.10
N TRP A 276 24.76 -8.66 5.03
CA TRP A 276 25.15 -9.28 3.75
C TRP A 276 23.97 -9.82 2.89
N PRO A 277 22.89 -10.43 3.42
CA PRO A 277 21.74 -10.83 2.61
C PRO A 277 21.00 -9.64 2.03
N ALA A 278 21.06 -8.46 2.66
CA ALA A 278 20.53 -7.23 2.09
C ALA A 278 21.31 -6.81 0.83
N VAL A 279 22.64 -6.93 0.85
CA VAL A 279 23.48 -6.67 -0.34
C VAL A 279 23.16 -7.64 -1.47
N VAL A 280 23.05 -8.94 -1.16
CA VAL A 280 22.66 -9.96 -2.15
C VAL A 280 21.26 -9.66 -2.70
N SER A 281 20.31 -9.30 -1.83
CA SER A 281 18.94 -8.90 -2.20
C SER A 281 18.95 -7.71 -3.17
N VAL A 282 19.76 -6.68 -2.93
CA VAL A 282 19.89 -5.54 -3.86
C VAL A 282 20.39 -6.00 -5.24
N VAL A 283 21.44 -6.81 -5.30
CA VAL A 283 22.00 -7.31 -6.56
C VAL A 283 20.95 -8.12 -7.34
N VAL A 284 20.25 -9.03 -6.65
CA VAL A 284 19.20 -9.85 -7.26
C VAL A 284 18.03 -9.00 -7.74
N VAL A 285 17.53 -8.07 -6.91
CA VAL A 285 16.43 -7.17 -7.28
C VAL A 285 16.77 -6.32 -8.49
N VAL A 286 17.98 -5.73 -8.53
CA VAL A 286 18.44 -4.94 -9.69
C VAL A 286 18.53 -5.82 -10.94
N GLY A 287 19.11 -7.02 -10.83
CA GLY A 287 19.20 -7.96 -11.95
C GLY A 287 17.83 -8.39 -12.49
N LEU A 288 16.90 -8.76 -11.60
CA LEU A 288 15.52 -9.12 -11.96
C LEU A 288 14.74 -7.92 -12.54
N LEU A 289 14.99 -6.70 -12.07
CA LEU A 289 14.33 -5.51 -12.59
C LEU A 289 14.84 -5.15 -14.00
N VAL A 290 16.14 -5.33 -14.26
CA VAL A 290 16.73 -5.22 -15.61
C VAL A 290 16.14 -6.28 -16.54
N LEU A 291 16.04 -7.53 -16.07
CA LEU A 291 15.40 -8.62 -16.81
C LEU A 291 13.94 -8.32 -17.14
N PHE A 292 13.19 -7.81 -16.15
CA PHE A 292 11.79 -7.40 -16.31
C PHE A 292 11.66 -6.33 -17.39
N ARG A 293 12.50 -5.29 -17.32
CA ARG A 293 12.55 -4.23 -18.33
C ARG A 293 12.85 -4.79 -19.72
N TYR A 294 13.82 -5.69 -19.85
CA TYR A 294 14.22 -6.27 -21.13
C TYR A 294 13.09 -7.09 -21.79
N HIS A 295 12.38 -7.92 -21.03
CA HIS A 295 11.30 -8.77 -21.56
C HIS A 295 9.96 -8.04 -21.79
N HIS A 296 9.78 -6.84 -21.22
CA HIS A 296 8.63 -6.01 -21.55
C HIS A 296 8.82 -5.20 -22.83
N VAL A 297 10.04 -4.72 -23.12
CA VAL A 297 10.32 -4.00 -24.37
C VAL A 297 9.89 -4.91 -25.53
N PRO A 298 9.00 -4.45 -26.43
CA PRO A 298 8.66 -5.23 -27.62
C PRO A 298 9.97 -5.49 -28.35
N GLN A 299 10.34 -6.77 -28.52
CA GLN A 299 11.42 -7.11 -29.42
C GLN A 299 11.03 -6.52 -30.77
N LYS A 300 11.86 -5.61 -31.28
CA LYS A 300 11.76 -5.20 -32.68
C LYS A 300 11.97 -6.49 -33.47
N VAL A 301 10.89 -7.04 -34.00
CA VAL A 301 10.92 -8.03 -35.08
C VAL A 301 11.18 -7.25 -36.35
#